data_AF-A0A379KQV2-F1
#
_entry.id   AF-A0A379KQV2-F1
#
_cell.length_a   1.000
_cell.length_b   1.000
_cell.length_c   1.000
_cell.angle_alpha   90.00
_cell.angle_beta   90.00
_cell.angle_gamma   90.00
#
_symmetry.space_group_name_H-M   'P 1'
#
loop_
_entity.id
_entity.type
_entity.pdbx_description
1 polymer ?
#
loop_
_entity_poly.entity_id
_entity_poly.type
_entity_poly.pdbx_seq_one_letter_code
_entity_poly.pdbx_strand_id
1 'polypeptide(L)' 'MPKDPITPQTLFTAAPDVPTLQAKEQASKLMECARYLNHTGVMLGDHRMVVASHHLNTMVRVLLDQLEDE' A
#
# COMPACT_ATOMS: atom_id res chain seq x y z
N MET A 1 -0.54 3.47 -36.48
CA MET A 1 0.18 2.72 -35.44
C MET A 1 -0.85 2.03 -34.57
N PRO A 2 -0.75 0.73 -34.30
CA PRO A 2 -1.56 0.10 -33.27
C PRO A 2 -1.17 0.74 -31.93
N LYS A 3 -2.13 1.28 -31.19
CA LYS A 3 -1.92 1.62 -29.78
C LYS A 3 -1.96 0.28 -29.05
N ASP A 4 -0.80 -0.20 -28.62
CA ASP A 4 -0.76 -1.29 -27.65
C ASP A 4 -1.67 -0.89 -26.47
N PRO A 5 -2.55 -1.79 -26.00
CA PRO A 5 -3.39 -1.48 -24.86
C PRO A 5 -2.46 -1.15 -23.68
N ILE A 6 -2.65 0.04 -23.10
CA ILE A 6 -1.97 0.43 -21.86
C ILE A 6 -2.59 -0.45 -20.78
N THR A 7 -2.03 -1.63 -20.55
CA THR A 7 -2.35 -2.43 -19.38
C THR A 7 -1.85 -1.63 -18.17
N PRO A 8 -2.71 -1.22 -17.23
CA PRO A 8 -2.26 -0.54 -16.03
C PRO A 8 -1.29 -1.46 -15.29
N GLN A 9 -0.02 -1.09 -15.26
CA GLN A 9 0.97 -1.85 -14.50
C GLN A 9 0.67 -1.65 -13.01
N THR A 10 0.36 -2.74 -12.32
CA THR A 10 0.17 -2.74 -10.87
C THR A 10 1.51 -2.36 -10.23
N LEU A 11 1.58 -1.18 -9.62
CA LEU A 11 2.81 -0.69 -8.97
C LEU A 11 3.19 -1.52 -7.73
N PHE A 12 2.24 -2.26 -7.18
CA PHE A 12 2.40 -3.11 -6.02
C PHE A 12 1.77 -4.47 -6.30
N THR A 13 2.32 -5.52 -5.67
CA THR A 13 1.74 -6.85 -5.66
C THR A 13 2.10 -7.55 -4.36
N ALA A 14 1.20 -8.41 -3.87
CA ALA A 14 1.50 -9.36 -2.83
C ALA A 14 2.53 -10.37 -3.34
N ALA A 15 3.42 -10.80 -2.45
CA ALA A 15 4.34 -11.89 -2.77
C ALA A 15 3.57 -13.22 -2.76
N PRO A 16 3.68 -14.05 -3.81
CA PRO A 16 2.85 -15.24 -3.99
C PRO A 16 3.09 -16.32 -2.93
N ASP A 17 4.26 -16.30 -2.27
CA ASP A 17 4.67 -17.31 -1.29
C ASP A 17 4.36 -16.92 0.16
N VAL A 18 3.64 -15.80 0.38
CA VAL A 18 3.30 -15.33 1.73
C VAL A 18 1.90 -15.83 2.10
N PRO A 19 1.75 -16.62 3.18
CA PRO A 19 0.43 -17.06 3.63
C PRO A 19 -0.53 -15.89 3.87
N THR A 20 -1.79 -16.02 3.45
CA THR A 20 -2.83 -14.98 3.58
C THR A 20 -2.95 -14.41 4.99
N LEU A 21 -2.84 -15.24 6.03
CA LEU A 21 -2.86 -14.78 7.43
C LEU A 21 -1.69 -13.86 7.74
N GLN A 22 -0.48 -14.24 7.32
CA GLN A 22 0.72 -13.44 7.49
C GLN A 22 0.62 -12.13 6.68
N ALA A 23 0.07 -12.19 5.47
CA ALA A 23 -0.16 -11.01 4.64
C ALA A 23 -1.12 -10.01 5.32
N LYS A 24 -2.20 -10.49 5.93
CA LYS A 24 -3.14 -9.65 6.73
C LYS A 24 -2.45 -9.00 7.93
N GLU A 25 -1.59 -9.73 8.63
CA GLU A 25 -0.79 -9.17 9.73
C GLU A 25 0.17 -8.07 9.24
N GLN A 26 0.84 -8.27 8.10
CA GLN A 26 1.71 -7.26 7.52
C GLN A 26 0.93 -6.03 7.06
N ALA A 27 -0.26 -6.22 6.47
CA ALA A 27 -1.15 -5.13 6.09
C ALA A 27 -1.53 -4.26 7.31
N SER A 28 -1.87 -4.89 8.44
CA SER A 28 -2.19 -4.18 9.69
C SER A 28 -1.01 -3.34 10.19
N LYS A 29 0.21 -3.90 10.20
CA LYS A 29 1.43 -3.17 10.60
C LYS A 29 1.71 -1.98 9.68
N LEU A 30 1.56 -2.17 8.36
CA LEU A 30 1.73 -1.08 7.39
C LEU A 30 0.69 0.04 7.59
N MET A 31 -0.56 -0.30 7.93
CA MET A 31 -1.59 0.69 8.27
C MET A 31 -1.23 1.50 9.52
N GLU A 32 -0.71 0.84 10.56
CA GLU A 32 -0.27 1.53 11.78
C GLU A 32 0.89 2.50 11.48
N CYS A 33 1.87 2.07 10.69
CA CYS A 33 2.96 2.92 10.22
C CYS A 33 2.44 4.11 9.41
N ALA A 34 1.52 3.89 8.46
CA ALA A 34 0.93 4.96 7.67
C ALA A 34 0.19 5.97 8.56
N ARG A 35 -0.59 5.50 9.54
CA ARG A 35 -1.28 6.37 10.50
C ARG A 35 -0.30 7.21 11.32
N TYR A 36 0.78 6.60 11.82
CA TYR A 36 1.81 7.30 12.57
C TYR A 36 2.50 8.39 11.73
N LEU A 37 2.89 8.06 10.49
CA LEU A 37 3.53 9.01 9.58
C LEU A 37 2.60 10.16 9.21
N ASN A 38 1.33 9.89 8.95
CA ASN A 38 0.36 10.94 8.65
C ASN A 38 0.17 11.87 9.85
N HIS A 39 -0.10 11.31 11.02
CA HIS A 39 -0.33 12.09 12.23
C HIS A 39 0.89 12.96 12.58
N THR A 40 2.07 12.35 12.64
CA THR A 40 3.32 13.05 12.96
C THR A 40 3.67 14.08 11.90
N GLY A 41 3.54 13.73 10.61
CA GLY A 41 3.79 14.63 9.50
C GLY A 41 2.91 15.87 9.52
N VAL A 42 1.60 15.70 9.78
CA VAL A 42 0.67 16.83 9.94
C VAL A 42 1.05 17.69 11.13
N MET A 43 1.36 17.10 12.30
CA MET A 43 1.74 17.85 13.49
C MET A 43 3.03 18.67 13.31
N LEU A 44 4.01 18.12 12.58
CA LEU A 44 5.31 18.76 12.36
C LEU A 44 5.36 19.65 11.11
N GLY A 45 4.31 19.66 10.30
CA GLY A 45 4.33 20.29 8.97
C GLY A 45 5.27 19.60 7.97
N ASP A 46 5.63 18.33 8.21
CA ASP A 46 6.50 17.56 7.32
C ASP A 46 5.68 16.88 6.21
N HIS A 47 5.67 17.52 5.04
CA HIS A 47 4.97 17.01 3.86
C HIS A 47 5.53 15.66 3.37
N ARG A 48 6.82 15.36 3.58
CA ARG A 48 7.39 14.08 3.13
C ARG A 48 6.81 12.91 3.91
N MET A 49 6.62 13.08 5.21
CA MET A 49 5.97 12.07 6.06
C MET A 49 4.51 11.85 5.64
N VAL A 50 3.78 12.92 5.34
CA VAL A 50 2.39 12.82 4.85
C VAL A 50 2.33 12.06 3.52
N VAL A 51 3.18 12.40 2.55
CA VAL A 51 3.22 11.71 1.26
C VAL A 51 3.63 10.24 1.42
N ALA A 52 4.60 9.93 2.28
CA ALA A 52 4.98 8.55 2.58
C ALA A 52 3.81 7.75 3.15
N SER A 53 2.98 8.35 4.02
CA SER A 53 1.79 7.69 4.54
C SER A 53 0.77 7.31 3.47
N HIS A 54 0.56 8.18 2.47
CA HIS A 54 -0.34 7.90 1.34
C HIS A 54 0.19 6.77 0.45
N HIS A 55 1.50 6.72 0.24
CA HIS A 55 2.14 5.63 -0.48
C HIS A 55 1.94 4.29 0.22
N LEU A 56 2.19 4.23 1.54
CA LEU A 56 1.95 3.01 2.33
C LEU A 56 0.48 2.60 2.34
N ASN A 57 -0.46 3.54 2.47
CA ASN A 57 -1.89 3.23 2.39
C ASN A 57 -2.28 2.64 1.02
N THR A 58 -1.64 3.08 -0.06
CA THR A 58 -1.86 2.50 -1.40
C THR A 58 -1.34 1.07 -1.48
N MET A 59 -0.15 0.79 -0.91
CA MET A 59 0.40 -0.57 -0.82
C MET A 59 -0.53 -1.51 -0.03
N VAL A 60 -1.03 -1.06 1.12
CA VAL A 60 -1.98 -1.82 1.95
C VAL A 60 -3.24 -2.12 1.17
N ARG A 61 -3.81 -1.14 0.46
CA ARG A 61 -5.04 -1.36 -0.30
C ARG A 61 -4.84 -2.44 -1.36
N VAL A 62 -3.76 -2.34 -2.15
CA VAL A 62 -3.44 -3.37 -3.16
C VAL A 62 -3.25 -4.75 -2.53
N LEU A 63 -2.59 -4.80 -1.36
CA LEU A 63 -2.41 -6.06 -0.64
C LEU A 63 -3.76 -6.63 -0.18
N LEU A 64 -4.66 -5.83 0.37
CA LEU A 64 -5.98 -6.28 0.81
C LEU A 64 -6.87 -6.71 -0.37
N ASP A 65 -6.90 -5.92 -1.44
CA ASP A 65 -7.68 -6.22 -2.65
C ASP A 65 -7.27 -7.61 -3.21
N GLN A 66 -5.98 -7.92 -3.25
CA GLN A 66 -5.48 -9.23 -3.72
C GLN A 66 -5.81 -10.40 -2.78
N LEU A 67 -5.98 -10.15 -1.49
CA LEU A 67 -6.33 -11.17 -0.50
C LEU A 67 -7.84 -11.43 -0.40
N GLU A 68 -8.67 -10.52 -0.94
CA GLU A 68 -10.12 -10.70 -1.05
C GLU A 68 -10.49 -11.56 -2.28
N ASP A 69 -9.62 -11.61 -3.29
CA ASP A 69 -9.78 -12.39 -4.52
C ASP A 69 -9.29 -13.86 -4.41
N GLU A 70 -8.67 -14.26 -3.29
CA GLU A 70 -8.28 -15.66 -2.95
C GLU A 70 -9.38 -16.44 -2.21
#